data_AF-A0A0D0E4N1-F1
#
_entry.id   AF-A0A0D0E4N1-F1
#
_cell.length_a   1.000
_cell.length_b   1.000
_cell.length_c   1.000
_cell.angle_alpha   90.00
_cell.angle_beta   90.00
_cell.angle_gamma   90.00
#
_symmetry.space_group_name_H-M   'P 1'
#
loop_
_entity.id
_entity.type
_entity.pdbx_description
1 polymer ?
#
loop_
_entity_poly.entity_id
_entity_poly.type
_entity_poly.pdbx_seq_one_letter_code
_entity_poly.pdbx_strand_id
1 'polypeptide(L)'
;MLLNLAGKTYNMFNAMDKNIFESVMAGKRLWERNSADDNDNINSLEAHAPGLTHHEALQAELMLRKYIRTINNPFSNKFKMMLGSFGQQTHVAKIHDMKDTNLADYFSCK
;
A
#
# COMPACT_ATOMS: atom_id res chain seq x y z
N MET A 1 -14.65 27.40 -22.53
CA MET A 1 -15.32 27.27 -21.22
C MET A 1 -15.04 25.88 -20.58
N LEU A 2 -13.78 25.41 -20.58
CA LEU A 2 -13.40 24.04 -20.15
C LEU A 2 -12.73 23.96 -18.76
N LEU A 3 -12.30 25.08 -18.18
CA LEU A 3 -11.54 25.07 -16.92
C LEU A 3 -12.37 24.63 -15.69
N ASN A 4 -13.69 24.87 -15.68
CA ASN A 4 -14.53 24.54 -14.52
C ASN A 4 -14.84 23.04 -14.35
N LEU A 5 -14.72 22.25 -15.42
CA LEU A 5 -14.97 20.80 -15.33
C LEU A 5 -13.79 20.08 -14.66
N ALA A 6 -12.56 20.48 -14.98
CA ALA A 6 -11.33 19.89 -14.42
C ALA A 6 -11.16 20.17 -12.91
N GLY A 7 -11.53 21.36 -12.46
CA GLY A 7 -11.51 21.68 -11.03
C GLY A 7 -12.56 20.90 -10.22
N LYS A 8 -13.74 20.65 -10.82
CA LYS A 8 -14.82 19.90 -10.17
C LYS A 8 -14.50 18.40 -10.09
N THR A 9 -13.89 17.82 -11.11
CA THR A 9 -13.46 16.41 -11.08
C THR A 9 -12.35 16.19 -10.07
N TYR A 10 -11.35 17.08 -9.99
CA TYR A 10 -10.27 16.97 -9.02
C TYR A 10 -10.77 17.01 -7.56
N ASN A 11 -11.70 17.92 -7.24
CA ASN A 11 -12.33 17.97 -5.92
C ASN A 11 -13.16 16.71 -5.60
N MET A 12 -13.79 16.10 -6.61
CA MET A 12 -14.54 14.87 -6.44
C MET A 12 -13.63 13.65 -6.19
N PHE A 13 -12.46 13.58 -6.83
CA PHE A 13 -11.45 12.55 -6.58
C PHE A 13 -10.88 12.67 -5.16
N ASN A 14 -10.53 13.89 -4.72
CA ASN A 14 -9.98 14.09 -3.38
C ASN A 14 -10.99 13.78 -2.26
N ALA A 15 -12.28 14.10 -2.50
CA ALA A 15 -13.36 13.71 -1.58
C ALA A 15 -13.60 12.19 -1.57
N MET A 16 -13.43 11.52 -2.70
CA MET A 16 -13.59 10.07 -2.85
C MET A 16 -12.45 9.30 -2.17
N ASP A 17 -11.20 9.77 -2.31
CA ASP A 17 -10.03 9.17 -1.66
C ASP A 17 -10.14 9.22 -0.13
N LYS A 18 -10.63 10.35 0.42
CA LYS A 18 -10.90 10.46 1.86
C LYS A 18 -11.97 9.46 2.32
N ASN A 19 -13.06 9.31 1.57
CA ASN A 19 -14.12 8.37 1.93
C ASN A 19 -13.67 6.91 1.89
N ILE A 20 -12.81 6.54 0.93
CA ILE A 20 -12.21 5.21 0.83
C ILE A 20 -11.31 4.97 2.05
N PHE A 21 -10.43 5.93 2.38
CA PHE A 21 -9.54 5.81 3.54
C PHE A 21 -10.31 5.62 4.84
N GLU A 22 -11.33 6.44 5.10
CA GLU A 22 -12.17 6.33 6.31
C GLU A 22 -12.90 4.97 6.36
N SER A 23 -13.41 4.48 5.23
CA SER A 23 -14.09 3.17 5.15
C SER A 23 -13.15 2.00 5.47
N VAL A 24 -11.92 2.04 4.93
CA VAL A 24 -10.89 1.02 5.21
C VAL A 24 -10.47 1.06 6.69
N MET A 25 -10.27 2.26 7.25
CA MET A 25 -9.91 2.41 8.66
C MET A 25 -11.05 1.98 9.60
N ALA A 26 -12.31 2.24 9.25
CA ALA A 26 -13.47 1.77 9.99
C ALA A 26 -13.57 0.24 9.97
N GLY A 27 -13.41 -0.40 8.80
CA GLY A 27 -13.38 -1.86 8.68
C GLY A 27 -12.25 -2.50 9.48
N LYS A 28 -11.06 -1.91 9.44
CA LYS A 28 -9.91 -2.37 10.23
C LYS A 28 -10.17 -2.30 11.74
N ARG A 29 -10.73 -1.19 12.24
CA ARG A 29 -11.08 -1.03 13.67
C ARG A 29 -12.14 -2.03 14.11
N LEU A 30 -13.13 -2.32 13.27
CA LEU A 30 -14.16 -3.32 13.55
C LEU A 30 -13.55 -4.72 13.61
N TRP A 31 -12.64 -5.05 12.69
CA TRP A 31 -11.96 -6.33 12.68
C TRP A 31 -11.07 -6.51 13.92
N GLU A 32 -10.26 -5.51 14.27
CA GLU A 32 -9.42 -5.51 15.48
C GLU A 32 -10.25 -5.64 16.77
N ARG A 33 -11.43 -5.01 16.82
CA ARG A 33 -12.36 -5.12 17.95
C ARG A 33 -12.98 -6.50 18.07
N ASN A 34 -13.42 -7.07 16.95
CA ASN A 34 -14.07 -8.39 16.93
C ASN A 34 -13.07 -9.54 17.10
N SER A 35 -11.77 -9.31 16.84
CA SER A 35 -10.72 -10.30 17.11
C SER A 35 -10.29 -10.39 18.58
N ALA A 36 -10.77 -9.48 19.43
CA ALA A 36 -10.45 -9.44 20.86
C ALA A 36 -11.58 -9.93 21.77
N ASP A 37 -12.78 -10.18 21.21
CA ASP A 37 -13.98 -10.56 21.96
C ASP A 37 -14.50 -11.90 21.41
N ASP A 38 -14.01 -13.00 21.99
CA ASP A 38 -14.47 -14.36 21.74
C ASP A 38 -15.80 -14.58 22.49
N ASN A 39 -16.82 -13.81 22.13
CA ASN A 39 -18.14 -13.90 22.74
C ASN A 39 -19.24 -13.92 21.69
N ASP A 40 -19.82 -15.11 21.56
CA ASP A 40 -21.00 -15.43 20.78
C ASP A 40 -22.13 -14.43 21.02
N ASN A 41 -22.31 -13.48 20.11
CA ASN A 41 -23.60 -12.85 19.92
C ASN A 41 -23.87 -12.59 18.45
N ILE A 42 -24.22 -13.67 17.77
CA ILE A 42 -24.91 -13.65 16.50
C ILE A 42 -26.29 -13.03 16.76
N ASN A 43 -26.40 -11.70 16.67
CA ASN A 43 -27.63 -11.04 16.24
C ASN A 43 -27.43 -9.55 15.95
N SER A 44 -27.68 -9.22 14.68
CA SER A 44 -28.23 -7.95 14.23
C SER A 44 -27.31 -6.72 14.34
N LEU A 45 -26.45 -6.56 13.34
CA LEU A 45 -26.62 -5.48 12.35
C LEU A 45 -25.57 -5.68 11.25
N GLU A 46 -25.79 -6.68 10.39
CA GLU A 46 -25.15 -6.68 9.09
C GLU A 46 -25.81 -5.55 8.31
N ALA A 47 -25.27 -4.34 8.45
CA ALA A 47 -25.57 -3.24 7.55
C ALA A 47 -25.14 -3.73 6.18
N HIS A 48 -26.07 -4.36 5.46
CA HIS A 48 -25.93 -4.64 4.05
C HIS A 48 -25.62 -3.30 3.40
N ALA A 49 -24.34 -3.04 3.15
CA ALA A 49 -23.92 -1.98 2.26
C ALA A 49 -24.78 -2.15 1.01
N PRO A 50 -25.43 -1.08 0.52
CA PRO A 50 -26.20 -1.17 -0.71
C PRO A 50 -25.33 -1.89 -1.74
N GLY A 51 -25.81 -3.02 -2.27
CA GLY A 51 -25.03 -3.77 -3.24
C GLY A 51 -24.58 -2.80 -4.32
N LEU A 52 -23.28 -2.80 -4.64
CA LEU A 52 -22.74 -1.84 -5.61
C LEU A 52 -23.64 -1.86 -6.84
N THR A 53 -24.17 -0.70 -7.18
CA THR A 53 -24.92 -0.58 -8.42
C THR A 53 -24.01 -1.01 -9.56
N HIS A 54 -24.58 -1.54 -10.64
CA HIS A 54 -23.81 -1.97 -11.80
C HIS A 54 -22.84 -0.89 -12.29
N HIS A 55 -23.23 0.39 -12.17
CA HIS A 55 -22.39 1.54 -12.47
C HIS A 55 -21.18 1.67 -11.51
N GLU A 56 -21.38 1.55 -10.20
CA GLU A 56 -20.30 1.63 -9.21
C GLU A 56 -19.34 0.45 -9.34
N ALA A 57 -19.85 -0.75 -9.63
CA ALA A 57 -19.03 -1.93 -9.87
C ALA A 57 -18.12 -1.75 -11.09
N LEU A 58 -18.66 -1.22 -12.20
CA LEU A 58 -17.89 -0.92 -13.40
C LEU A 58 -16.83 0.16 -13.14
N GLN A 59 -17.18 1.20 -12.36
CA GLN A 59 -16.24 2.26 -12.00
C GLN A 59 -15.10 1.74 -11.11
N ALA A 60 -15.42 0.89 -10.13
CA ALA A 60 -14.43 0.23 -9.29
C ALA A 60 -13.49 -0.67 -10.11
N GLU A 61 -14.03 -1.44 -11.07
CA GLU A 61 -13.24 -2.28 -11.96
C GLU A 61 -12.26 -1.46 -12.81
N LEU A 62 -12.72 -0.34 -13.40
CA LEU A 62 -11.88 0.55 -14.19
C LEU A 62 -10.74 1.16 -13.36
N MET A 63 -11.05 1.54 -12.11
CA MET A 63 -10.05 2.06 -11.17
C MET A 63 -9.01 0.99 -10.81
N LEU A 64 -9.45 -0.23 -10.48
CA LEU A 64 -8.55 -1.36 -10.19
C LEU A 64 -7.65 -1.67 -11.38
N ARG A 65 -8.20 -1.73 -12.60
CA ARG A 65 -7.41 -1.94 -13.82
C ARG A 65 -6.36 -0.85 -14.03
N LYS A 66 -6.69 0.41 -13.73
CA LYS A 66 -5.74 1.53 -13.81
C LYS A 66 -4.59 1.35 -12.81
N TYR A 67 -4.89 1.02 -11.55
CA TYR A 67 -3.87 0.78 -10.52
C TYR A 67 -3.00 -0.43 -10.85
N ILE A 68 -3.60 -1.56 -11.25
CA ILE A 68 -2.87 -2.77 -11.65
C ILE A 68 -1.95 -2.46 -12.84
N ARG A 69 -2.41 -1.69 -13.84
CA ARG A 69 -1.58 -1.29 -14.97
C ARG A 69 -0.38 -0.44 -14.56
N THR A 70 -0.54 0.46 -13.60
CA THR A 70 0.58 1.26 -13.07
C THR A 70 1.56 0.43 -12.25
N ILE A 71 1.08 -0.59 -11.52
CA ILE A 71 1.92 -1.48 -10.71
C ILE A 71 2.65 -2.48 -11.61
N ASN A 72 1.96 -3.12 -12.55
CA ASN A 72 2.52 -4.05 -13.53
C ASN A 72 3.22 -3.34 -14.71
N ASN A 73 3.52 -2.06 -14.57
CA ASN A 73 4.32 -1.35 -15.56
C ASN A 73 5.71 -2.02 -15.63
N PRO A 74 6.15 -2.50 -16.80
CA PRO A 74 7.48 -3.11 -16.97
C PRO A 74 8.62 -2.21 -16.46
N PHE A 75 8.42 -0.89 -16.52
CA PHE A 75 9.35 0.09 -15.96
C PHE A 75 9.48 -0.02 -14.43
N SER A 76 8.36 -0.13 -13.71
CA SER A 76 8.34 -0.26 -12.24
C SER A 76 9.09 -1.52 -11.78
N ASN A 77 8.88 -2.64 -12.48
CA ASN A 77 9.57 -3.90 -12.18
C ASN A 77 11.07 -3.81 -12.46
N LYS A 78 11.46 -3.24 -13.60
CA LYS A 78 12.86 -3.01 -13.95
C LYS A 78 13.56 -2.08 -12.97
N PHE A 79 12.88 -1.01 -12.56
CA PHE A 79 13.39 -0.06 -11.57
C PHE A 79 13.58 -0.71 -10.19
N LYS A 80 12.61 -1.52 -9.73
CA LYS A 80 12.73 -2.27 -8.48
C LYS A 80 13.91 -3.24 -8.50
N MET A 81 14.11 -3.96 -9.60
CA MET A 81 15.28 -4.84 -9.77
C MET A 81 16.59 -4.06 -9.73
N MET A 82 16.66 -2.91 -10.43
CA MET A 82 17.84 -2.05 -10.45
C MET A 82 18.18 -1.52 -9.04
N LEU A 83 17.19 -1.06 -8.28
CA LEU A 83 17.37 -0.63 -6.89
C LEU A 83 17.87 -1.77 -6.00
N GLY A 84 17.33 -2.98 -6.17
CA GLY A 84 17.79 -4.17 -5.46
C GLY A 84 19.27 -4.47 -5.72
N SER A 85 19.68 -4.47 -6.99
CA SER A 85 21.09 -4.68 -7.36
C SER A 85 22.01 -3.56 -6.87
N PHE A 86 21.54 -2.31 -6.91
CA PHE A 86 22.32 -1.16 -6.43
C PHE A 86 22.57 -1.23 -4.93
N GLY A 87 21.54 -1.59 -4.14
CA GLY A 87 21.68 -1.84 -2.71
C GLY A 87 22.71 -2.92 -2.40
N GLN A 88 22.63 -4.06 -3.10
CA GLN A 88 23.60 -5.15 -2.95
C GLN A 88 25.03 -4.72 -3.27
N GLN A 89 25.24 -4.00 -4.39
CA GLN A 89 26.55 -3.48 -4.77
C GLN A 89 27.11 -2.49 -3.73
N THR A 90 26.25 -1.62 -3.18
CA THR A 90 26.65 -0.66 -2.16
C THR A 90 27.08 -1.37 -0.87
N HIS A 91 26.37 -2.43 -0.47
CA HIS A 91 26.75 -3.25 0.67
C HIS A 91 28.07 -3.99 0.44
N VAL A 92 28.26 -4.60 -0.73
CA VAL A 92 29.50 -5.32 -1.07
C VAL A 92 30.69 -4.36 -1.13
N ALA A 93 30.53 -3.20 -1.77
CA ALA A 93 31.57 -2.16 -1.81
C ALA A 93 31.93 -1.67 -0.41
N LYS A 94 30.94 -1.48 0.48
CA LYS A 94 31.20 -1.11 1.87
C LYS A 94 31.94 -2.19 2.65
N ILE A 95 31.63 -3.47 2.42
CA ILE A 95 32.37 -4.59 3.05
C ILE A 95 33.81 -4.62 2.54
N HIS A 96 34.04 -4.39 1.26
CA HIS A 96 35.39 -4.39 0.67
C HIS A 96 36.21 -3.15 1.07
N ASP A 97 35.57 -2.02 1.35
CA ASP A 97 36.23 -0.78 1.80
C ASP A 97 36.58 -0.82 3.30
N MET A 98 35.87 -1.64 4.09
CA MET A 98 36.31 -1.97 5.45
C MET A 98 37.63 -2.75 5.35
N LYS A 99 38.72 -2.15 5.86
CA LYS A 99 40.00 -2.87 6.08
C LYS A 99 39.70 -4.24 6.68
N ASP A 100 40.39 -5.28 6.21
CA ASP A 100 40.35 -6.65 6.74
C ASP A 100 40.53 -6.62 8.26
N THR A 101 39.43 -6.41 8.97
CA THR A 101 39.37 -6.38 10.42
C THR A 101 39.05 -7.80 10.75
N ASN A 102 40.10 -8.54 11.08
CA ASN A 102 39.92 -9.93 11.44
C ASN A 102 39.07 -9.94 12.71
N LEU A 103 38.10 -10.85 12.80
CA LEU A 103 37.26 -10.96 13.99
C LEU A 103 38.12 -11.13 15.27
N ALA A 104 39.32 -11.71 15.12
CA ALA A 104 40.33 -11.84 16.17
C ALA A 104 40.89 -10.50 16.70
N ASP A 105 40.85 -9.43 15.92
CA ASP A 105 41.33 -8.11 16.34
C ASP A 105 40.45 -7.52 17.46
N TYR A 106 39.16 -7.87 17.49
CA TYR A 106 38.22 -7.46 18.55
C TYR A 106 38.44 -8.18 19.89
N PHE A 107 39.06 -9.36 19.86
CA PHE A 107 39.35 -10.14 21.07
C PHE A 107 40.77 -9.91 21.60
N SER A 108 41.57 -9.08 20.92
CA SER A 108 42.94 -8.76 21.31
C SER A 108 43.05 -7.61 22.33
N CYS A 109 41.97 -7.32 23.08
CA CYS A 109 42.06 -6.44 24.24
C CYS A 109 42.85 -7.13 25.37
N LYS A 110 44.01 -6.58 25.66
CA LYS A 110 44.89 -6.97 26.77
C LYS A 110 44.44 -6.36 28.09
#